data_AF-A0A2E3PYW5-F1
#
_entry.id   AF-A0A2E3PYW5-F1
#
_cell.length_a   1.000
_cell.length_b   1.000
_cell.length_c   1.000
_cell.angle_alpha   90.00
_cell.angle_beta   90.00
_cell.angle_gamma   90.00
#
_symmetry.space_group_name_H-M   'P 1'
#
loop_
_entity.id
_entity.type
_entity.pdbx_description
1 polymer ?
#
loop_
_entity_poly.entity_id
_entity_poly.type
_entity_poly.pdbx_seq_one_letter_code
_entity_poly.pdbx_strand_id
1 'polypeptide(L)'
;MKAEAAYIGGIAAYRQGSYSTALELLREAERSDDPEIRGRGLVQAGTVQTALGRTREAAASFERGGALLEGSVAGAALVRAADAYKSLGLEADASRCLARARRLGGEELASGRVAGFTIQFGAFSSRENAEKCVRRVFPASRAAGLGMPELVEQSGLYKVQVGTYPDLAVAGRAIDRIKRSTEVLPTIVAIGD
;
A
#
# COMPACT_ATOMS: atom_id res chain seq x y z
N MET A 1 -11.53 -13.74 -14.36
CA MET A 1 -10.59 -13.14 -15.34
C MET A 1 -10.87 -11.66 -15.63
N LYS A 2 -12.10 -11.24 -15.97
CA LYS A 2 -12.39 -9.83 -16.31
C LYS A 2 -12.13 -8.84 -15.15
N ALA A 3 -12.48 -9.21 -13.91
CA ALA A 3 -12.32 -8.36 -12.74
C ALA A 3 -10.85 -8.10 -12.35
N GLU A 4 -9.99 -9.12 -12.44
CA GLU A 4 -8.55 -8.99 -12.15
C GLU A 4 -7.84 -8.12 -13.19
N ALA A 5 -8.15 -8.32 -14.48
CA ALA A 5 -7.66 -7.45 -15.55
C ALA A 5 -8.13 -6.01 -15.37
N ALA A 6 -9.38 -5.80 -14.93
CA ALA A 6 -9.90 -4.48 -14.64
C ALA A 6 -9.23 -3.83 -13.42
N TYR A 7 -8.91 -4.60 -12.37
CA TYR A 7 -8.13 -4.13 -11.23
C TYR A 7 -6.73 -3.65 -11.68
N ILE A 8 -6.01 -4.47 -12.45
CA ILE A 8 -4.69 -4.13 -12.98
C ILE A 8 -4.78 -2.90 -13.90
N GLY A 9 -5.77 -2.86 -14.79
CA GLY A 9 -6.02 -1.73 -15.68
C GLY A 9 -6.33 -0.45 -14.91
N GLY A 10 -7.12 -0.53 -13.84
CA GLY A 10 -7.44 0.59 -12.95
C GLY A 10 -6.21 1.17 -12.26
N ILE A 11 -5.29 0.31 -11.78
CA ILE A 11 -4.00 0.74 -11.24
C ILE A 11 -3.16 1.43 -12.32
N ALA A 12 -3.09 0.86 -13.53
CA ALA A 12 -2.33 1.43 -14.63
C ALA A 12 -2.86 2.82 -15.03
N ALA A 13 -4.18 2.98 -15.15
CA ALA A 13 -4.82 4.25 -15.43
C ALA A 13 -4.57 5.28 -14.33
N TYR A 14 -4.62 4.88 -13.06
CA TYR A 14 -4.27 5.75 -11.93
C TYR A 14 -2.84 6.27 -12.03
N ARG A 15 -1.88 5.41 -12.38
CA ARG A 15 -0.46 5.79 -12.56
C ARG A 15 -0.25 6.78 -13.70
N GLN A 16 -1.12 6.78 -14.69
CA GLN A 16 -1.10 7.73 -15.81
C GLN A 16 -1.81 9.06 -15.48
N GLY A 17 -2.38 9.21 -14.28
CA GLY A 17 -3.20 10.38 -13.90
C GLY A 17 -4.61 10.35 -14.48
N SER A 18 -4.99 9.27 -15.17
CA SER A 18 -6.31 9.08 -15.78
C SER A 18 -7.32 8.60 -14.73
N TYR A 19 -7.64 9.48 -13.76
CA TYR A 19 -8.45 9.13 -12.59
C TYR A 19 -9.88 8.69 -12.91
N SER A 20 -10.51 9.25 -13.94
CA SER A 20 -11.85 8.82 -14.40
C SER A 20 -11.82 7.38 -14.90
N THR A 21 -10.90 7.08 -15.83
CA THR A 21 -10.68 5.73 -16.37
C THR A 21 -10.31 4.74 -15.26
N ALA A 22 -9.48 5.17 -14.31
CA ALA A 22 -9.13 4.35 -13.15
C ALA A 22 -10.37 3.92 -12.36
N LEU A 23 -11.27 4.86 -12.04
CA LEU A 23 -12.51 4.54 -11.31
C LEU A 23 -13.45 3.65 -12.12
N GLU A 24 -13.56 3.85 -13.43
CA GLU A 24 -14.38 2.99 -14.29
C GLU A 24 -13.92 1.54 -14.29
N LEU A 25 -12.60 1.33 -14.43
CA LEU A 25 -12.00 0.01 -14.40
C LEU A 25 -12.09 -0.62 -13.00
N LEU A 26 -11.87 0.16 -11.94
CA LEU A 26 -11.97 -0.33 -10.56
C LEU A 26 -13.41 -0.71 -10.19
N ARG A 27 -14.43 0.00 -10.70
CA ARG A 27 -15.84 -0.40 -10.53
C ARG A 27 -16.14 -1.79 -11.09
N GLU A 28 -15.42 -2.23 -12.12
CA GLU A 28 -15.57 -3.60 -12.62
C GLU A 28 -14.89 -4.61 -11.69
N ALA A 29 -13.76 -4.27 -11.08
CA ALA A 29 -13.14 -5.09 -10.04
C ALA A 29 -14.01 -5.19 -8.77
N GLU A 30 -14.71 -4.10 -8.42
CA GLU A 30 -15.66 -4.07 -7.30
C GLU A 30 -16.87 -5.01 -7.48
N ARG A 31 -17.17 -5.42 -8.73
CA ARG A 31 -18.24 -6.37 -9.05
C ARG A 31 -17.78 -7.83 -9.01
N SER A 32 -16.52 -8.08 -8.66
CA SER A 32 -16.01 -9.45 -8.54
C SER A 32 -16.76 -10.25 -7.47
N ASP A 33 -17.01 -11.53 -7.76
CA ASP A 33 -17.47 -12.50 -6.76
C ASP A 33 -16.35 -12.87 -5.79
N ASP A 34 -15.09 -12.75 -6.22
CA ASP A 34 -13.92 -12.93 -5.37
C ASP A 34 -13.78 -11.76 -4.37
N PRO A 35 -13.90 -12.02 -3.05
CA PRO A 35 -13.83 -10.98 -2.04
C PRO A 35 -12.47 -10.29 -1.97
N GLU A 36 -11.37 -10.97 -2.28
CA GLU A 36 -10.03 -10.40 -2.27
C GLU A 36 -9.87 -9.39 -3.41
N ILE A 37 -10.23 -9.77 -4.63
CA ILE A 37 -10.19 -8.87 -5.81
C ILE A 37 -11.12 -7.68 -5.59
N ARG A 38 -12.34 -7.93 -5.09
CA ARG A 38 -13.30 -6.87 -4.78
C ARG A 38 -12.79 -5.92 -3.71
N GLY A 39 -12.20 -6.46 -2.64
CA GLY A 39 -11.60 -5.70 -1.54
C GLY A 39 -10.44 -4.83 -2.02
N ARG A 40 -9.50 -5.39 -2.79
CA ARG A 40 -8.38 -4.66 -3.38
C ARG A 40 -8.85 -3.58 -4.35
N GLY A 41 -9.88 -3.86 -5.15
CA GLY A 41 -10.54 -2.89 -6.03
C GLY A 41 -11.09 -1.68 -5.27
N LEU A 42 -11.82 -1.91 -4.18
CA LEU A 42 -12.34 -0.85 -3.30
C LEU A 42 -11.24 -0.02 -2.65
N VAL A 43 -10.17 -0.65 -2.13
CA VAL A 43 -9.05 0.08 -1.54
C VAL A 43 -8.36 0.97 -2.58
N GLN A 44 -8.17 0.46 -3.80
CA GLN A 44 -7.58 1.24 -4.86
C GLN A 44 -8.52 2.37 -5.32
N ALA A 45 -9.83 2.14 -5.38
CA ALA A 45 -10.81 3.18 -5.68
C ALA A 45 -10.79 4.29 -4.63
N GLY A 46 -10.68 3.94 -3.35
CA GLY A 46 -10.47 4.89 -2.25
C GLY A 46 -9.22 5.74 -2.43
N THR A 47 -8.13 5.15 -2.93
CA THR A 47 -6.90 5.87 -3.25
C THR A 47 -7.10 6.89 -4.38
N VAL A 48 -7.80 6.50 -5.45
CA VAL A 48 -8.13 7.42 -6.56
C VAL A 48 -9.06 8.54 -6.10
N GLN A 49 -10.06 8.23 -5.27
CA GLN A 49 -10.99 9.20 -4.69
C GLN A 49 -10.28 10.22 -3.81
N THR A 50 -9.31 9.80 -2.99
CA THR A 50 -8.46 10.71 -2.22
C THR A 50 -7.68 11.65 -3.13
N ALA A 51 -7.09 11.15 -4.22
CA ALA A 51 -6.38 11.99 -5.19
C ALA A 51 -7.30 13.03 -5.88
N LEU A 52 -8.59 12.72 -5.99
CA LEU A 52 -9.62 13.62 -6.51
C LEU A 52 -10.24 14.55 -5.45
N GLY A 53 -9.78 14.50 -4.19
CA GLY A 53 -10.37 15.26 -3.07
C GLY A 53 -11.75 14.76 -2.63
N ARG A 54 -12.17 13.57 -3.06
CA ARG A 54 -13.47 12.96 -2.74
C ARG A 54 -13.40 12.19 -1.42
N THR A 55 -13.04 12.88 -0.36
CA THR A 55 -12.68 12.29 0.94
C THR A 55 -13.78 11.40 1.53
N ARG A 56 -15.05 11.77 1.39
CA ARG A 56 -16.18 10.97 1.90
C ARG A 56 -16.35 9.65 1.16
N GLU A 57 -16.22 9.68 -0.17
CA GLU A 57 -16.25 8.46 -0.98
C GLU A 57 -15.04 7.58 -0.66
N ALA A 58 -13.85 8.19 -0.52
CA ALA A 58 -12.63 7.47 -0.17
C ALA A 58 -12.77 6.72 1.16
N ALA A 59 -13.30 7.38 2.20
CA ALA A 59 -13.54 6.76 3.50
C ALA A 59 -14.42 5.50 3.39
N ALA A 60 -15.55 5.62 2.67
CA ALA A 60 -16.48 4.51 2.47
C ALA A 60 -15.85 3.35 1.68
N SER A 61 -15.09 3.66 0.63
CA SER A 61 -14.38 2.65 -0.18
C SER A 61 -13.33 1.91 0.66
N PHE A 62 -12.54 2.63 1.46
CA PHE A 62 -11.57 2.04 2.35
C PHE A 62 -12.22 1.16 3.44
N GLU A 63 -13.29 1.62 4.08
CA GLU A 63 -14.00 0.83 5.10
C GLU A 63 -14.57 -0.46 4.51
N ARG A 64 -15.22 -0.37 3.34
CA ARG A 64 -15.77 -1.55 2.63
C ARG A 64 -14.67 -2.50 2.16
N GLY A 65 -13.56 -1.97 1.65
CA GLY A 65 -12.40 -2.77 1.26
C GLY A 65 -11.79 -3.52 2.45
N GLY A 66 -11.56 -2.82 3.56
CA GLY A 66 -11.06 -3.43 4.79
C GLY A 66 -12.03 -4.41 5.46
N ALA A 67 -13.31 -4.39 5.10
CA ALA A 67 -14.28 -5.37 5.56
C ALA A 67 -14.23 -6.70 4.77
N LEU A 68 -13.63 -6.70 3.58
CA LEU A 68 -13.52 -7.85 2.68
C LEU A 68 -12.15 -8.51 2.70
N LEU A 69 -11.12 -7.74 3.03
CA LEU A 69 -9.74 -8.20 3.09
C LEU A 69 -9.43 -8.82 4.46
N GLU A 70 -8.31 -9.53 4.54
CA GLU A 70 -7.83 -10.11 5.80
C GLU A 70 -6.49 -9.51 6.27
N GLY A 71 -6.20 -9.77 7.55
CA GLY A 71 -4.94 -9.43 8.20
C GLY A 71 -4.52 -7.98 8.07
N SER A 72 -3.25 -7.80 7.75
CA SER A 72 -2.56 -6.53 7.76
C SER A 72 -3.18 -5.56 6.73
N VAL A 73 -3.48 -6.03 5.51
CA VAL A 73 -4.09 -5.26 4.42
C VAL A 73 -5.50 -4.76 4.78
N ALA A 74 -6.28 -5.56 5.51
CA ALA A 74 -7.60 -5.15 6.00
C ALA A 74 -7.51 -4.02 7.02
N GLY A 75 -6.63 -4.18 8.01
CA GLY A 75 -6.42 -3.18 9.05
C GLY A 75 -5.98 -1.84 8.48
N ALA A 76 -5.15 -1.89 7.45
CA ALA A 76 -4.67 -0.71 6.75
C ALA A 76 -5.73 0.14 6.09
N ALA A 77 -6.61 -0.53 5.35
CA ALA A 77 -7.72 0.11 4.69
C ALA A 77 -8.58 0.79 5.75
N LEU A 78 -8.81 0.14 6.89
CA LEU A 78 -9.53 0.73 8.01
C LEU A 78 -8.81 1.92 8.66
N VAL A 79 -7.47 1.93 8.75
CA VAL A 79 -6.72 3.12 9.19
C VAL A 79 -6.94 4.28 8.21
N ARG A 80 -6.80 4.05 6.90
CA ARG A 80 -7.06 5.10 5.88
C ARG A 80 -8.51 5.58 5.91
N ALA A 81 -9.47 4.69 6.15
CA ALA A 81 -10.87 5.05 6.34
C ALA A 81 -11.02 5.97 7.56
N ALA A 82 -10.36 5.63 8.67
CA ALA A 82 -10.40 6.43 9.89
C ALA A 82 -9.80 7.83 9.71
N ASP A 83 -8.67 7.94 9.03
CA ASP A 83 -8.05 9.25 8.73
C ASP A 83 -8.98 10.12 7.88
N ALA A 84 -9.59 9.51 6.85
CA ALA A 84 -10.56 10.20 6.01
C ALA A 84 -11.81 10.63 6.81
N TYR A 85 -12.38 9.75 7.64
CA TYR A 85 -13.51 10.10 8.52
C TYR A 85 -13.16 11.19 9.53
N LYS A 86 -11.97 11.14 10.13
CA LYS A 86 -11.49 12.17 11.05
C LYS A 86 -11.38 13.53 10.36
N SER A 87 -10.86 13.58 9.13
CA SER A 87 -10.78 14.83 8.36
C SER A 87 -12.14 15.43 8.01
N LEU A 88 -13.21 14.61 8.04
CA LEU A 88 -14.60 15.02 7.84
C LEU A 88 -15.32 15.36 9.15
N GLY A 89 -14.65 15.26 10.31
CA GLY A 89 -15.26 15.44 11.63
C GLY A 89 -16.11 14.27 12.11
N LEU A 90 -16.02 13.10 11.46
CA LEU A 90 -16.81 11.91 11.76
C LEU A 90 -16.06 11.00 12.76
N GLU A 91 -15.93 11.47 14.01
CA GLU A 91 -15.11 10.81 15.04
C GLU A 91 -15.59 9.41 15.42
N ALA A 92 -16.90 9.18 15.44
CA ALA A 92 -17.47 7.87 15.76
C ALA A 92 -17.09 6.81 14.70
N ASP A 93 -17.15 7.17 13.42
CA ASP A 93 -16.77 6.31 12.31
C ASP A 93 -15.26 6.04 12.31
N ALA A 94 -14.46 7.08 12.54
CA ALA A 94 -13.01 6.95 12.67
C ALA A 94 -12.62 6.01 13.82
N SER A 95 -13.23 6.19 15.00
CA SER A 95 -12.95 5.37 16.17
C SER A 95 -13.33 3.90 15.94
N ARG A 96 -14.47 3.64 15.29
CA ARG A 96 -14.89 2.29 14.91
C ARG A 96 -13.90 1.63 13.96
N CYS A 97 -13.45 2.36 12.93
CA CYS A 97 -12.47 1.87 11.98
C CYS A 97 -11.14 1.55 12.66
N LEU A 98 -10.62 2.42 13.53
CA LEU A 98 -9.40 2.18 14.30
C LEU A 98 -9.52 1.00 15.25
N ALA A 99 -10.65 0.85 15.95
CA ALA A 99 -10.89 -0.30 16.82
C ALA A 99 -10.89 -1.62 16.03
N ARG A 100 -11.48 -1.63 14.82
CA ARG A 100 -11.43 -2.79 13.94
C ARG A 100 -10.03 -3.04 13.40
N ALA A 101 -9.31 -2.00 12.98
CA ALA A 101 -7.92 -2.10 12.52
C ALA A 101 -7.00 -2.71 13.60
N ARG A 102 -7.08 -2.25 14.84
CA ARG A 102 -6.28 -2.78 15.96
C ARG A 102 -6.47 -4.27 16.19
N ARG A 103 -7.69 -4.79 15.97
CA ARG A 103 -7.98 -6.24 16.09
C ARG A 103 -7.38 -7.06 14.95
N LEU A 104 -7.04 -6.44 13.81
CA LEU A 104 -6.59 -7.12 12.59
C LEU A 104 -5.05 -7.16 12.43
N GLY A 105 -4.29 -6.56 13.34
CA GLY A 105 -2.82 -6.59 13.29
C GLY A 105 -2.19 -5.67 14.33
N GLY A 106 -2.32 -6.06 15.61
CA GLY A 106 -1.97 -5.29 16.80
C GLY A 106 -0.72 -4.40 16.68
N GLU A 107 -0.78 -3.23 17.34
CA GLU A 107 0.23 -2.15 17.47
C GLU A 107 0.97 -1.63 16.20
N GLU A 108 1.41 -2.47 15.28
CA GLU A 108 2.05 -2.06 14.02
C GLU A 108 1.10 -1.31 13.07
N LEU A 109 -0.19 -1.65 13.09
CA LEU A 109 -1.24 -0.90 12.37
C LEU A 109 -1.49 0.49 12.96
N ALA A 110 -1.47 0.61 14.29
CA ALA A 110 -1.66 1.88 14.99
C ALA A 110 -0.46 2.82 14.86
N SER A 111 0.72 2.29 14.53
CA SER A 111 1.93 3.04 14.20
C SER A 111 2.06 3.37 12.69
N GLY A 112 1.07 3.01 11.86
CA GLY A 112 1.02 3.38 10.44
C GLY A 112 1.86 2.51 9.50
N ARG A 113 2.30 1.32 9.92
CA ARG A 113 3.15 0.43 9.09
C ARG A 113 2.40 -0.46 8.12
N VAL A 114 1.08 -0.50 8.22
CA VAL A 114 0.28 -1.49 7.53
C VAL A 114 -0.96 -0.75 7.05
N ALA A 115 -1.23 -0.52 5.78
CA ALA A 115 -0.73 -1.03 4.52
C ALA A 115 -0.14 0.16 3.86
N GLY A 116 1.06 -0.07 3.43
CA GLY A 116 1.73 0.85 2.59
C GLY A 116 2.34 0.09 1.45
N PHE A 117 3.06 0.87 0.71
CA PHE A 117 4.05 0.42 -0.22
C PHE A 117 5.38 0.49 0.52
N THR A 118 6.26 -0.45 0.23
CA THR A 118 7.66 -0.37 0.62
C THR A 118 8.51 -0.44 -0.64
N ILE A 119 9.74 0.06 -0.54
CA ILE A 119 10.70 -0.04 -1.62
C ILE A 119 11.52 -1.29 -1.40
N GLN A 120 11.44 -2.25 -2.32
CA GLN A 120 12.18 -3.49 -2.29
C GLN A 120 13.35 -3.45 -3.28
N PHE A 121 14.53 -3.92 -2.85
CA PHE A 121 15.74 -4.01 -3.69
C PHE A 121 16.03 -5.44 -4.16
N GLY A 122 15.35 -6.43 -3.58
CA GLY A 122 15.45 -7.82 -3.98
C GLY A 122 14.78 -8.76 -2.98
N ALA A 123 14.58 -10.00 -3.42
CA ALA A 123 14.19 -11.13 -2.59
C ALA A 123 15.22 -12.25 -2.81
N PHE A 124 15.81 -12.76 -1.74
CA PHE A 124 16.94 -13.68 -1.80
C PHE A 124 16.62 -14.97 -1.05
N SER A 125 17.03 -16.12 -1.57
CA SER A 125 16.94 -17.40 -0.85
C SER A 125 18.02 -17.57 0.23
N SER A 126 19.07 -16.74 0.20
CA SER A 126 20.17 -16.74 1.17
C SER A 126 20.19 -15.43 1.95
N ARG A 127 20.20 -15.54 3.28
CA ARG A 127 20.33 -14.42 4.21
C ARG A 127 21.61 -13.62 3.97
N GLU A 128 22.72 -14.30 3.72
CA GLU A 128 24.02 -13.64 3.51
C GLU A 128 23.99 -12.74 2.26
N ASN A 129 23.35 -13.18 1.18
CA ASN A 129 23.18 -12.38 -0.03
C ASN A 129 22.25 -11.18 0.20
N ALA A 130 21.21 -11.38 1.00
CA ALA A 130 20.29 -10.31 1.37
C ALA A 130 21.00 -9.24 2.24
N GLU A 131 21.83 -9.65 3.20
CA GLU A 131 22.67 -8.76 4.01
C GLU A 131 23.72 -8.01 3.18
N LYS A 132 24.33 -8.68 2.18
CA LYS A 132 25.20 -8.01 1.19
C LYS A 132 24.44 -6.92 0.43
N CYS A 133 23.20 -7.20 0.03
CA CYS A 133 22.34 -6.22 -0.62
C CYS A 133 22.01 -5.03 0.30
N VAL A 134 21.63 -5.27 1.56
CA VAL A 134 21.41 -4.21 2.57
C VAL A 134 22.62 -3.28 2.66
N ARG A 135 23.83 -3.83 2.82
CA ARG A 135 25.07 -3.04 2.88
C ARG A 135 25.29 -2.22 1.62
N ARG A 136 24.98 -2.78 0.45
CA ARG A 136 25.12 -2.11 -0.85
C ARG A 136 24.15 -0.95 -1.02
N VAL A 137 22.90 -1.09 -0.58
CA VAL A 137 21.86 -0.07 -0.79
C VAL A 137 21.77 0.96 0.35
N PHE A 138 22.37 0.68 1.51
CA PHE A 138 22.35 1.56 2.67
C PHE A 138 22.85 2.99 2.39
N PRO A 139 24.01 3.23 1.73
CA PRO A 139 24.48 4.59 1.45
C PRO A 139 23.49 5.39 0.60
N ALA A 140 22.93 4.77 -0.43
CA ALA A 140 21.93 5.38 -1.30
C ALA A 140 20.62 5.69 -0.56
N SER A 141 20.16 4.76 0.26
CA SER A 141 18.98 4.93 1.10
C SER A 141 19.11 6.09 2.08
N ARG A 142 20.28 6.21 2.72
CA ARG A 142 20.61 7.33 3.61
C ARG A 142 20.67 8.65 2.85
N ALA A 143 21.35 8.70 1.71
CA ALA A 143 21.48 9.90 0.89
C ALA A 143 20.12 10.41 0.37
N ALA A 144 19.23 9.49 0.02
CA ALA A 144 17.88 9.83 -0.45
C ALA A 144 16.88 10.10 0.70
N GLY A 145 17.28 9.89 1.96
CA GLY A 145 16.46 10.12 3.15
C GLY A 145 15.32 9.12 3.34
N LEU A 146 15.53 7.85 2.96
CA LEU A 146 14.54 6.77 3.09
C LEU A 146 14.69 5.99 4.39
N GLY A 147 15.82 6.14 5.10
CA GLY A 147 16.12 5.41 6.33
C GLY A 147 16.99 4.18 6.07
N MET A 148 17.01 3.27 7.05
CA MET A 148 17.83 2.06 7.00
C MET A 148 17.08 0.95 6.26
N PRO A 149 17.68 0.31 5.25
CA PRO A 149 17.11 -0.89 4.65
C PRO A 149 17.07 -2.03 5.68
N GLU A 150 15.97 -2.75 5.68
CA GLU A 150 15.67 -3.84 6.60
C GLU A 150 15.53 -5.17 5.84
N LEU A 151 15.75 -6.26 6.57
CA LEU A 151 15.52 -7.62 6.11
C LEU A 151 14.20 -8.13 6.66
N VAL A 152 13.30 -8.50 5.76
CA VAL A 152 12.01 -9.10 6.10
C VAL A 152 12.01 -10.53 5.58
N GLU A 153 11.83 -11.49 6.47
CA GLU A 153 11.70 -12.90 6.10
C GLU A 153 10.24 -13.22 5.79
N GLN A 154 9.98 -13.70 4.58
CA GLN A 154 8.63 -14.03 4.12
C GLN A 154 8.67 -15.17 3.11
N SER A 155 7.87 -16.21 3.35
CA SER A 155 7.73 -17.38 2.45
C SER A 155 9.07 -18.05 2.11
N GLY A 156 10.00 -18.12 3.07
CA GLY A 156 11.33 -18.70 2.89
C GLY A 156 12.31 -17.84 2.09
N LEU A 157 11.96 -16.58 1.81
CA LEU A 157 12.83 -15.60 1.17
C LEU A 157 13.15 -14.44 2.11
N TYR A 158 14.33 -13.86 1.93
CA TYR A 158 14.80 -12.66 2.60
C TYR A 158 14.59 -11.47 1.67
N LYS A 159 13.56 -10.67 1.93
CA LYS A 159 13.24 -9.45 1.19
C LYS A 159 14.02 -8.28 1.79
N VAL A 160 14.69 -7.50 0.93
CA VAL A 160 15.42 -6.30 1.34
C VAL A 160 14.55 -5.10 1.03
N GLN A 161 14.03 -4.45 2.07
CA GLN A 161 13.00 -3.43 1.96
C GLN A 161 13.38 -2.15 2.70
N VAL A 162 12.81 -1.01 2.32
CA VAL A 162 13.02 0.24 3.04
C VAL A 162 11.80 1.14 2.98
N GLY A 163 11.53 1.75 4.14
CA GLY A 163 10.45 2.71 4.31
C GLY A 163 9.07 2.09 4.22
N THR A 164 8.10 2.87 4.70
CA THR A 164 6.69 2.55 4.61
C THR A 164 5.97 3.77 4.09
N TYR A 165 5.21 3.58 3.02
CA TYR A 165 4.58 4.67 2.30
C TYR A 165 3.07 4.46 2.23
N PRO A 166 2.26 5.45 2.60
CA PRO A 166 0.81 5.27 2.70
C PRO A 166 0.14 5.08 1.33
N ASP A 167 0.81 5.43 0.22
CA ASP A 167 0.30 5.26 -1.14
C ASP A 167 1.43 5.14 -2.18
N LEU A 168 1.07 4.70 -3.38
CA LEU A 168 2.01 4.53 -4.50
C LEU A 168 2.67 5.84 -4.95
N ALA A 169 2.00 6.99 -4.81
CA ALA A 169 2.55 8.26 -5.26
C ALA A 169 3.67 8.72 -4.31
N VAL A 170 3.49 8.57 -3.00
CA VAL A 170 4.54 8.80 -2.00
C VAL A 170 5.69 7.82 -2.19
N ALA A 171 5.39 6.54 -2.42
CA ALA A 171 6.40 5.52 -2.70
C ALA A 171 7.16 5.80 -4.02
N GLY A 172 6.46 6.27 -5.06
CA GLY A 172 7.04 6.68 -6.34
C GLY A 172 8.05 7.81 -6.18
N ARG A 173 7.69 8.86 -5.43
CA ARG A 173 8.63 9.95 -5.10
C ARG A 173 9.85 9.46 -4.33
N ALA A 174 9.69 8.46 -3.47
CA ALA A 174 10.82 7.84 -2.78
C ALA A 174 11.69 7.02 -3.75
N ILE A 175 11.07 6.27 -4.67
CA ILE A 175 11.77 5.54 -5.74
C ILE A 175 12.61 6.47 -6.61
N ASP A 176 12.05 7.62 -7.00
CA ASP A 176 12.73 8.57 -7.89
C ASP A 176 13.93 9.22 -7.22
N ARG A 177 13.85 9.44 -5.90
CA ARG A 177 14.99 9.91 -5.11
C ARG A 177 16.10 8.88 -5.08
N ILE A 178 15.78 7.61 -4.78
CA ILE A 178 16.80 6.59 -4.61
C ILE A 178 17.42 6.12 -5.93
N LYS A 179 16.65 6.07 -7.04
CA LYS A 179 17.15 5.72 -8.37
C LYS A 179 18.29 6.62 -8.85
N ARG A 180 18.36 7.87 -8.36
CA ARG A 180 19.46 8.79 -8.65
C ARG A 180 20.74 8.49 -7.87
N SER A 181 20.67 7.59 -6.89
CA SER A 181 21.73 7.34 -5.90
C SER A 181 22.12 5.88 -5.76
N THR A 182 21.49 4.96 -6.52
CA THR A 182 21.80 3.53 -6.48
C THR A 182 21.82 2.92 -7.87
N GLU A 183 22.70 1.94 -8.07
CA GLU A 183 22.73 1.07 -9.25
C GLU A 183 21.76 -0.11 -9.12
N VAL A 184 21.25 -0.37 -7.91
CA VAL A 184 20.32 -1.47 -7.66
C VAL A 184 18.91 -1.01 -7.97
N LEU A 185 18.24 -1.64 -8.94
CA LEU A 185 16.89 -1.25 -9.34
C LEU A 185 15.88 -1.52 -8.20
N PRO A 186 15.30 -0.47 -7.58
CA PRO A 186 14.27 -0.64 -6.59
C PRO A 186 12.91 -0.89 -7.26
N THR A 187 12.06 -1.68 -6.62
CA THR A 187 10.65 -1.86 -6.97
C THR A 187 9.77 -1.44 -5.82
N ILE A 188 8.54 -1.02 -6.13
CA ILE A 188 7.53 -0.78 -5.10
C ILE A 188 6.71 -2.05 -4.93
N VAL A 189 6.62 -2.53 -3.71
CA VAL A 189 5.81 -3.70 -3.35
C VAL A 189 4.80 -3.32 -2.27
N ALA A 190 3.62 -3.94 -2.30
CA ALA A 190 2.68 -3.81 -1.21
C ALA A 190 3.24 -4.54 0.02
N ILE A 191 3.10 -3.93 1.19
CA ILE A 191 3.48 -4.57 2.44
C ILE A 191 2.50 -5.72 2.70
N GLY A 192 2.99 -6.95 2.75
CA GLY A 192 2.20 -8.17 2.96
C GLY A 192 2.06 -9.09 1.74
N ASP A 193 2.39 -8.61 0.53
CA ASP A 193 2.56 -9.47 -0.67
C ASP A 193 3.97 -10.10 -0.69
#